data_AF-A0A3N5Y224-F1
#
_entry.id   AF-A0A3N5Y224-F1
#
_cell.length_a   1.000
_cell.length_b   1.000
_cell.length_c   1.000
_cell.angle_alpha   90.00
_cell.angle_beta   90.00
_cell.angle_gamma   90.00
#
_symmetry.space_group_name_H-M   'P 1'
#
loop_
_entity.id
_entity.type
_entity.pdbx_description
1 polymer ?
#
loop_
_entity_poly.entity_id
_entity_poly.type
_entity_poly.pdbx_seq_one_letter_code
_entity_poly.pdbx_strand_id
1 'polypeptide(L)'
;YGALKAILEILAEEEPLTLTEISLRLGRTPGSTKDYLSWLDDVDLVAVQQKRYRFRDPLLRVWCRLHCRAKEPQPEEVANEGAAYAATCGGTAASAEVRMSI
;
A
#
# COMPACT_ATOMS: atom_id res chain seq x y z
N TYR A 1 15.13 -10.54 1.92
CA TYR A 1 14.01 -9.74 2.46
C TYR A 1 13.82 -8.35 1.83
N GLY A 2 14.76 -7.83 1.02
CA GLY A 2 14.61 -6.48 0.42
C GLY A 2 13.51 -6.33 -0.64
N ALA A 3 13.16 -7.38 -1.38
CA ALA A 3 12.14 -7.30 -2.44
C ALA A 3 10.74 -7.00 -1.89
N LEU A 4 10.37 -7.58 -0.76
CA LEU A 4 9.09 -7.32 -0.09
C LEU A 4 8.98 -5.86 0.34
N LYS A 5 10.01 -5.33 1.02
CA LYS A 5 10.07 -3.92 1.43
C LYS A 5 9.98 -2.99 0.21
N ALA A 6 10.71 -3.29 -0.86
CA ALA A 6 10.69 -2.50 -2.09
C ALA A 6 9.30 -2.49 -2.75
N ILE A 7 8.57 -3.62 -2.74
CA ILE A 7 7.19 -3.67 -3.23
C ILE A 7 6.28 -2.76 -2.39
N LEU A 8 6.41 -2.79 -1.06
CA LEU A 8 5.64 -1.92 -0.17
C LEU A 8 5.97 -0.44 -0.39
N GLU A 9 7.25 -0.08 -0.61
CA GLU A 9 7.65 1.28 -0.96
C GLU A 9 7.04 1.74 -2.29
N ILE A 10 7.04 0.88 -3.32
CA ILE A 10 6.42 1.17 -4.63
C ILE A 10 4.91 1.44 -4.47
N LEU A 11 4.20 0.56 -3.75
CA LEU A 11 2.76 0.71 -3.51
C LEU A 11 2.43 1.90 -2.61
N ALA A 12 3.34 2.25 -1.70
CA ALA A 12 3.13 3.36 -0.77
C ALA A 12 3.10 4.68 -1.55
N GLU A 13 4.03 4.85 -2.50
CA GLU A 13 4.05 6.00 -3.39
C GLU A 13 2.83 6.04 -4.30
N GLU A 14 2.50 4.92 -4.97
CA GLU A 14 1.37 4.85 -5.90
C GLU A 14 0.61 3.52 -5.81
N GLU A 15 -0.70 3.62 -5.67
CA GLU A 15 -1.64 2.51 -5.76
C GLU A 15 -2.97 3.01 -6.33
N PRO A 16 -3.78 2.16 -7.00
CA PRO A 16 -3.58 0.72 -7.19
C PRO A 16 -2.76 0.37 -8.45
N LEU A 17 -1.80 -0.55 -8.33
CA LEU A 17 -0.87 -0.94 -9.42
C LEU A 17 -1.06 -2.40 -9.86
N THR A 18 -0.82 -2.67 -11.15
CA THR A 18 -0.80 -4.03 -11.72
C THR A 18 0.51 -4.77 -11.42
N LEU A 19 0.48 -6.10 -11.52
CA LEU A 19 1.69 -6.95 -11.40
C LEU A 19 2.82 -6.47 -12.32
N THR A 20 2.49 -6.11 -13.57
CA THR A 20 3.47 -5.68 -14.56
C THR A 20 4.11 -4.35 -14.19
N GLU A 21 3.34 -3.37 -13.72
CA GLU A 21 3.86 -2.08 -13.25
C GLU A 21 4.81 -2.25 -12.06
N ILE A 22 4.43 -3.10 -11.09
CA ILE A 22 5.25 -3.40 -9.92
C ILE A 22 6.54 -4.12 -10.35
N SER A 23 6.44 -5.15 -11.20
CA SER A 23 7.62 -5.91 -11.66
C SER A 23 8.61 -5.06 -12.44
N LEU A 24 8.10 -4.10 -13.24
CA LEU A 24 8.91 -3.15 -14.00
C LEU A 24 9.68 -2.21 -13.06
N ARG A 25 8.99 -1.63 -12.07
CA ARG A 25 9.61 -0.75 -11.06
C ARG A 25 10.62 -1.48 -10.17
N LEU A 26 10.35 -2.75 -9.87
CA LEU A 26 11.24 -3.62 -9.08
C LEU A 26 12.47 -4.10 -9.87
N GLY A 27 12.44 -4.03 -11.21
CA GLY A 27 13.48 -4.58 -12.08
C GLY A 27 13.57 -6.10 -12.02
N ARG A 28 12.42 -6.79 -11.87
CA ARG A 28 12.33 -8.25 -11.71
C ARG A 28 11.31 -8.86 -12.68
N THR A 29 11.35 -10.19 -12.81
CA THR A 29 10.39 -10.90 -13.65
C THR A 29 8.99 -10.89 -13.01
N PRO A 30 7.91 -10.85 -13.82
CA PRO A 30 6.54 -10.92 -13.29
C PRO A 30 6.28 -12.17 -12.44
N GLY A 31 6.88 -13.31 -12.77
CA GLY A 31 6.75 -14.56 -11.99
C GLY A 31 7.27 -14.41 -10.57
N SER A 32 8.55 -14.02 -10.40
CA SER A 32 9.13 -13.81 -9.07
C SER A 32 8.44 -12.70 -8.27
N THR A 33 7.96 -11.65 -8.96
CA THR A 33 7.19 -10.57 -8.34
C THR A 33 5.82 -11.06 -7.85
N LYS A 34 5.17 -11.95 -8.61
CA LYS A 34 3.89 -12.56 -8.24
C LYS A 34 4.02 -13.43 -6.98
N ASP A 35 5.12 -14.17 -6.83
CA ASP A 35 5.34 -14.99 -5.63
C ASP A 35 5.41 -14.11 -4.37
N TYR A 36 6.09 -12.96 -4.44
CA TYR A 36 6.13 -11.99 -3.35
C TYR A 36 4.77 -11.34 -3.06
N LEU A 37 4.04 -10.96 -4.12
CA LEU A 37 2.72 -10.34 -3.97
C LEU A 37 1.68 -11.31 -3.42
N SER A 38 1.76 -12.60 -3.79
CA SER A 38 0.89 -13.63 -3.24
C SER A 38 1.16 -13.81 -1.74
N TRP A 39 2.43 -13.85 -1.33
CA TRP A 39 2.78 -13.89 0.09
C TRP A 39 2.29 -12.65 0.85
N LEU A 40 2.39 -11.44 0.27
CA LEU A 40 1.88 -10.20 0.87
C LEU A 40 0.35 -10.18 1.01
N ASP A 41 -0.37 -10.78 0.06
CA ASP A 41 -1.81 -10.98 0.11
C ASP A 41 -2.19 -12.00 1.19
N ASP A 42 -1.45 -13.11 1.30
CA ASP A 42 -1.65 -14.16 2.31
C ASP A 42 -1.47 -13.64 3.76
N VAL A 43 -0.59 -12.66 3.98
CA VAL A 43 -0.39 -12.00 5.29
C VAL A 43 -1.24 -10.73 5.46
N ASP A 44 -2.22 -10.51 4.58
CA ASP A 44 -3.17 -9.40 4.64
C ASP A 44 -2.55 -7.98 4.57
N LEU A 45 -1.29 -7.84 4.11
CA LEU A 45 -0.64 -6.53 3.96
C LEU A 45 -1.13 -5.81 2.70
N VAL A 46 -1.34 -6.56 1.63
CA VAL A 46 -1.82 -6.07 0.34
C VAL A 46 -3.11 -6.81 0.00
N ALA A 47 -3.98 -6.19 -0.78
CA ALA A 47 -5.16 -6.81 -1.36
C ALA A 47 -5.11 -6.67 -2.89
N VAL A 48 -5.51 -7.73 -3.59
CA VAL A 48 -5.72 -7.69 -5.03
C VAL A 48 -7.20 -7.52 -5.40
N GLN A 49 -7.51 -6.51 -6.20
CA GLN A 49 -8.84 -6.29 -6.79
C GLN A 49 -8.70 -5.99 -8.28
N GLN A 50 -9.42 -6.73 -9.13
CA GLN A 50 -9.36 -6.57 -10.59
C GLN A 50 -7.91 -6.56 -11.13
N LYS A 51 -7.05 -7.45 -10.63
CA LYS A 51 -5.61 -7.56 -10.96
C LYS A 51 -4.76 -6.34 -10.58
N ARG A 52 -5.27 -5.47 -9.71
CA ARG A 52 -4.52 -4.35 -9.15
C ARG A 52 -4.31 -4.56 -7.66
N TYR A 53 -3.09 -4.35 -7.22
CA TYR A 53 -2.64 -4.47 -5.84
C TYR A 53 -2.71 -3.10 -5.17
N ARG A 54 -3.17 -3.09 -3.93
CA ARG A 54 -3.23 -1.94 -3.03
C ARG A 54 -3.01 -2.38 -1.59
N PHE A 55 -2.64 -1.47 -0.70
CA PHE A 55 -2.65 -1.74 0.73
C PHE A 55 -4.05 -2.12 1.19
N ARG A 56 -4.10 -3.11 2.09
CA ARG A 56 -5.36 -3.52 2.71
C ARG A 56 -5.87 -2.46 3.69
N ASP A 57 -4.94 -1.86 4.43
CA ASP A 57 -5.19 -0.76 5.35
C ASP A 57 -4.57 0.56 4.82
N PRO A 58 -5.38 1.58 4.52
CA PRO A 58 -4.89 2.90 4.14
C PRO A 58 -3.98 3.56 5.19
N LEU A 59 -4.14 3.25 6.48
CA LEU A 59 -3.24 3.76 7.54
C LEU A 59 -1.86 3.11 7.45
N LEU A 60 -1.80 1.82 7.12
CA LEU A 60 -0.54 1.11 6.89
C LEU A 60 0.24 1.73 5.73
N ARG A 61 -0.44 2.16 4.67
CA ARG A 61 0.19 2.90 3.57
C ARG A 61 0.88 4.18 4.04
N VAL A 62 0.20 4.97 4.87
CA VAL A 62 0.75 6.21 5.47
C VAL A 62 1.99 5.89 6.29
N TRP A 63 1.90 4.86 7.14
CA TRP A 63 3.03 4.40 7.94
C TRP A 63 4.22 3.99 7.06
N CYS A 64 3.97 3.23 5.98
CA CYS A 64 5.02 2.84 5.03
C CYS A 64 5.68 4.04 4.34
N ARG A 65 4.91 5.06 3.93
CA ARG A 65 5.47 6.29 3.33
C ARG A 65 6.41 7.03 4.28
N LEU A 66 6.07 7.08 5.57
CA LEU A 66 6.85 7.78 6.58
C LEU A 66 8.09 6.98 7.00
N HIS A 67 7.96 5.67 7.19
CA HIS A 67 8.97 4.86 7.88
C HIS A 67 9.76 3.90 7.00
N CYS A 68 9.38 3.68 5.73
CA CYS A 68 10.20 2.86 4.83
C CYS A 68 11.36 3.63 4.19
N ARG A 69 11.44 4.95 4.38
CA ARG A 69 12.54 5.81 3.91
C ARG A 69 13.78 5.68 4.81
N ALA A 70 14.95 6.01 4.27
CA ALA A 70 16.22 5.96 5.02
C ALA A 70 16.35 7.07 6.09
N LYS A 71 15.56 8.15 5.94
CA LYS A 71 15.55 9.30 6.86
C LYS A 71 14.36 9.17 7.80
N GLU A 72 14.59 9.44 9.08
CA GLU A 72 13.52 9.52 10.07
C GLU A 72 12.54 10.67 9.72
N PRO A 73 11.23 10.40 9.68
CA PRO A 73 10.24 11.42 9.32
C PRO A 73 10.24 12.53 10.37
N GLN A 74 10.21 13.77 9.90
CA GLN A 74 10.12 14.91 10.80
C GLN A 74 8.69 15.01 11.38
N PRO A 75 8.51 15.56 12.60
CA PRO A 75 7.18 15.70 13.21
C PRO A 75 6.18 16.43 12.32
N GLU A 76 6.64 17.39 11.53
CA GLU A 76 5.85 18.13 10.53
C GLU A 76 5.39 17.25 9.36
N GLU A 77 6.23 16.34 8.87
CA GLU A 77 5.88 15.39 7.81
C GLU A 77 4.83 14.40 8.31
N VAL A 78 4.98 13.92 9.56
CA VAL A 78 3.99 13.07 10.22
C VAL A 78 2.65 13.79 10.37
N ALA A 79 2.67 15.05 10.81
CA ALA A 79 1.46 15.86 10.95
C ALA A 79 0.76 16.10 9.60
N ASN A 80 1.53 16.39 8.54
CA ASN A 80 0.99 16.61 7.20
C ASN A 80 0.37 15.35 6.61
N GLU A 81 1.06 14.20 6.69
CA GLU A 81 0.55 12.93 6.15
C GLU A 81 -0.66 12.45 6.97
N GLY A 82 -0.66 12.67 8.29
CA GLY A 82 -1.80 12.39 9.18
C GLY A 82 -3.03 13.25 8.86
N ALA A 83 -2.84 14.54 8.60
CA ALA A 83 -3.91 15.44 8.18
C ALA A 83 -4.48 15.04 6.80
N ALA A 84 -3.60 14.70 5.84
CA ALA A 84 -4.00 14.21 4.52
C ALA A 84 -4.82 12.92 4.63
N TYR A 85 -4.38 11.97 5.47
CA TYR A 85 -5.12 10.75 5.77
C TYR A 85 -6.51 11.03 6.36
N ALA A 86 -6.60 11.87 7.39
CA ALA A 86 -7.86 12.22 8.03
C ALA A 86 -8.86 12.85 7.04
N ALA A 87 -8.39 13.66 6.08
CA ALA A 87 -9.22 14.21 5.02
C ALA A 87 -9.83 13.13 4.11
N THR A 88 -9.11 12.03 3.86
CA THR A 88 -9.63 10.88 3.08
C THR A 88 -10.58 9.99 3.89
N CYS A 89 -10.40 9.92 5.21
CA CYS A 89 -11.30 9.20 6.13
C CYS A 89 -12.67 9.88 6.27
N GLY A 90 -12.71 11.22 6.23
CA GLY A 90 -13.95 12.00 6.30
C GLY A 90 -14.95 11.73 5.18
N GLY A 91 -14.52 11.12 4.06
CA GLY A 91 -15.39 10.70 2.96
C GLY A 91 -15.68 9.19 2.88
N THR A 92 -14.91 8.35 3.57
CA THR A 92 -14.97 6.88 3.42
C THR A 92 -15.85 6.17 4.46
N ALA A 93 -16.20 6.84 5.56
CA ALA A 93 -17.18 6.30 6.53
C ALA A 93 -18.53 5.93 5.88
N ALA A 94 -18.93 6.65 4.81
CA ALA A 94 -20.20 6.39 4.11
C ALA A 94 -20.19 5.13 3.20
N SER A 95 -19.03 4.59 2.82
CA SER A 95 -18.95 3.39 1.95
C SER A 95 -18.71 2.09 2.72
N ALA A 96 -18.28 2.17 3.98
CA ALA A 96 -18.05 0.98 4.81
C ALA A 96 -19.36 0.36 5.34
N GLU A 97 -20.43 1.16 5.53
CA GLU A 97 -21.72 0.65 6.02
C GLU A 97 -22.47 -0.23 5.01
N VAL A 98 -22.19 -0.14 3.70
CA VAL A 98 -22.93 -0.91 2.68
C VAL A 98 -22.48 -2.37 2.60
N ARG A 99 -21.40 -2.77 3.27
CA ARG A 99 -20.86 -4.15 3.20
C ARG A 99 -21.20 -5.05 4.40
N MET A 100 -21.96 -4.55 5.37
CA MET A 100 -22.35 -5.33 6.57
C MET A 100 -23.86 -5.66 6.60
N SER A 101 -24.49 -5.75 5.43
CA SER A 101 -25.88 -6.19 5.26
C SER A 101 -25.98 -7.24 4.16
N ILE A 102 -25.48 -8.44 4.44
CA ILE A 102 -25.94 -9.71 3.85
C ILE A 102 -25.93 -10.76 4.97
#